data_AF-A0A6J6THV2-F1
#
_entry.id   AF-A0A6J6THV2-F1
#
_cell.length_a   1.000
_cell.length_b   1.000
_cell.length_c   1.000
_cell.angle_alpha   90.00
_cell.angle_beta   90.00
_cell.angle_gamma   90.00
#
_symmetry.space_group_name_H-M   'P 1'
#
loop_
_entity.id
_entity.type
_entity.pdbx_description
1 polymer ?
#
loop_
_entity_poly.entity_id
_entity_poly.type
_entity_poly.pdbx_seq_one_letter_code
_entity_poly.pdbx_strand_id
1 'polypeptide(L)'
;MPDDEEAHPLAPVTSADAAGPGASTDPGRSHRADRLAGQAASLGPHVVGQRVVVRRVVRGETGPSGGPALTDLLGTCVSWGDGFCVVEPDSPDGDRTPVRIALADIVSGKPVPPRPSVRQRVPAREAELRVVRMFPGTQTEPLGEWLLRTDPAPVGRLYKRVNSCLALGSPGMPLAEAAATVQQWYAARDREPLAQVEAGSDVESGLHAQGWRVLPHGEAELRLGSISRTLRGLRARAAEPHPSAEPAPRAVVAPESGEERVLVVVPGFGEPLAEGRAVLDGDWLGLHDLRVRIDQRRRGLARAVMATLLDWGAERGALTAWLHVETDNVAARPLYDDLGLGVHHVVRYLEPPA
;
A
#
# COMPACT_ATOMS: atom_id res chain seq x y z
N MET A 1 -31.67 74.11 6.46
CA MET A 1 -31.61 73.37 5.18
C MET A 1 -31.56 71.91 5.57
N PRO A 2 -32.54 71.15 5.10
CA PRO A 2 -33.43 70.34 5.96
C PRO A 2 -33.07 68.85 5.84
N ASP A 3 -33.17 68.08 6.91
CA ASP A 3 -34.35 67.28 7.36
C ASP A 3 -34.23 65.86 6.78
N ASP A 4 -34.08 64.82 7.62
CA ASP A 4 -35.14 64.04 8.29
C ASP A 4 -35.92 63.18 7.25
N GLU A 5 -36.46 62.00 7.51
CA GLU A 5 -36.96 61.40 8.73
C GLU A 5 -37.30 59.92 8.45
N GLU A 6 -37.54 59.23 9.55
CA GLU A 6 -38.30 58.00 9.78
C GLU A 6 -39.44 57.68 8.79
N ALA A 7 -39.82 56.39 8.69
CA ALA A 7 -41.07 55.90 9.30
C ALA A 7 -41.53 54.52 8.74
N HIS A 8 -41.86 53.63 9.68
CA HIS A 8 -42.74 52.47 9.56
C HIS A 8 -44.19 52.87 9.14
N PRO A 9 -45.22 52.00 9.22
CA PRO A 9 -45.51 50.69 8.60
C PRO A 9 -46.86 50.73 7.85
N LEU A 10 -47.20 49.70 7.05
CA LEU A 10 -48.59 49.48 6.60
C LEU A 10 -48.97 47.99 6.65
N ALA A 11 -49.75 47.63 7.66
CA ALA A 11 -50.85 46.65 7.54
C ALA A 11 -52.16 47.49 7.45
N PRO A 12 -53.38 46.92 7.33
CA PRO A 12 -53.84 45.56 6.96
C PRO A 12 -54.95 45.60 5.88
N VAL A 13 -55.31 44.49 5.21
CA VAL A 13 -56.72 44.27 4.80
C VAL A 13 -57.05 42.78 4.83
N THR A 14 -58.04 42.48 5.66
CA THR A 14 -58.80 41.25 5.77
C THR A 14 -59.76 41.05 4.60
N SER A 15 -59.90 39.83 4.10
CA SER A 15 -61.19 39.32 3.63
C SER A 15 -61.31 37.84 3.96
N ALA A 16 -62.22 37.55 4.89
CA ALA A 16 -62.78 36.22 5.09
C ALA A 16 -63.57 35.82 3.83
N ASP A 17 -63.51 34.56 3.43
CA ASP A 17 -64.75 33.79 3.29
C ASP A 17 -64.56 32.28 3.17
N ALA A 18 -65.53 31.61 3.79
CA ALA A 18 -66.15 30.32 3.48
C ALA A 18 -65.35 29.00 3.49
N ALA A 19 -65.82 28.14 4.41
CA ALA A 19 -65.53 26.73 4.60
C ALA A 19 -65.88 25.80 3.43
N GLY A 20 -65.15 24.67 3.35
CA GLY A 20 -65.55 23.45 2.63
C GLY A 20 -64.62 22.28 2.99
N PRO A 21 -65.11 21.07 3.31
CA PRO A 21 -64.39 20.06 4.10
C PRO A 21 -63.63 19.06 3.23
N GLY A 22 -62.50 18.52 3.72
CA GLY A 22 -61.94 17.32 3.08
C GLY A 22 -60.53 16.92 3.51
N ALA A 23 -60.47 15.75 4.14
CA ALA A 23 -59.35 14.81 4.17
C ALA A 23 -58.04 15.22 4.89
N SER A 24 -57.92 14.65 6.09
CA SER A 24 -56.67 14.31 6.78
C SER A 24 -55.55 13.89 5.81
N THR A 25 -54.47 14.65 5.81
CA THR A 25 -53.15 14.17 5.41
C THR A 25 -52.18 14.57 6.52
N ASP A 26 -51.66 13.56 7.21
CA ASP A 26 -50.65 13.70 8.26
C ASP A 26 -49.33 14.23 7.64
N PRO A 27 -48.90 15.47 7.93
CA PRO A 27 -47.70 16.07 7.36
C PRO A 27 -46.40 15.48 7.95
N GLY A 28 -46.49 14.59 8.95
CA GLY A 28 -45.34 13.98 9.61
C GLY A 28 -44.64 12.89 8.80
N ARG A 29 -45.31 12.30 7.78
CA ARG A 29 -44.77 11.14 7.04
C ARG A 29 -43.91 11.53 5.83
N SER A 30 -44.20 12.65 5.16
CA SER A 30 -43.39 13.14 4.03
C SER A 30 -42.08 13.78 4.48
N HIS A 31 -42.10 14.53 5.60
CA HIS A 31 -40.90 15.20 6.13
C HIS A 31 -39.83 14.25 6.71
N ARG A 32 -40.19 13.01 7.08
CA ARG A 32 -39.20 11.99 7.51
C ARG A 32 -38.53 11.28 6.34
N ALA A 33 -39.22 11.10 5.21
CA ALA A 33 -38.65 10.52 4.00
C ALA A 33 -37.63 11.48 3.35
N ASP A 34 -37.93 12.79 3.31
CA ASP A 34 -37.02 13.81 2.77
C ASP A 34 -35.76 14.05 3.63
N ARG A 35 -35.81 13.77 4.95
CA ARG A 35 -34.62 13.87 5.81
C ARG A 35 -33.66 12.68 5.69
N LEU A 36 -34.11 11.52 5.20
CA LEU A 36 -33.25 10.36 4.94
C LEU A 36 -32.48 10.48 3.61
N ALA A 37 -33.01 11.24 2.65
CA ALA A 37 -32.33 11.49 1.37
C ALA A 37 -31.04 12.32 1.49
N GLY A 38 -30.86 13.05 2.60
CA GLY A 38 -29.70 13.91 2.85
C GLY A 38 -28.43 13.21 3.37
N GLN A 39 -28.44 11.89 3.61
CA GLN A 39 -27.31 11.16 4.20
C GLN A 39 -26.58 10.20 3.26
N ALA A 40 -27.02 10.07 2.00
CA ALA A 40 -26.27 9.40 0.93
C ALA A 40 -25.06 10.22 0.41
N ALA A 41 -24.68 11.31 1.10
CA ALA A 41 -23.85 12.40 0.61
C ALA A 41 -22.40 12.05 0.17
N SER A 42 -21.98 10.78 0.21
CA SER A 42 -20.68 10.37 -0.34
C SER A 42 -20.71 9.15 -1.26
N LEU A 43 -21.89 8.64 -1.61
CA LEU A 43 -22.03 7.53 -2.56
C LEU A 43 -22.79 7.98 -3.81
N GLY A 44 -22.40 7.45 -4.97
CA GLY A 44 -22.98 7.79 -6.26
C GLY A 44 -22.35 6.98 -7.40
N PRO A 45 -22.67 7.27 -8.67
CA PRO A 45 -22.07 6.55 -9.81
C PRO A 45 -20.54 6.52 -9.82
N HIS A 46 -19.89 7.53 -9.23
CA HIS A 46 -18.43 7.63 -9.11
C HIS A 46 -17.77 6.50 -8.29
N VAL A 47 -18.53 5.78 -7.45
CA VAL A 47 -18.00 4.69 -6.62
C VAL A 47 -18.01 3.33 -7.31
N VAL A 48 -18.52 3.23 -8.54
CA VAL A 48 -18.49 1.97 -9.30
C VAL A 48 -17.04 1.53 -9.51
N GLY A 49 -16.75 0.28 -9.16
CA GLY A 49 -15.40 -0.29 -9.12
C GLY A 49 -14.63 -0.03 -7.82
N GLN A 50 -15.17 0.77 -6.90
CA GLN A 50 -14.56 1.05 -5.60
C GLN A 50 -15.15 0.15 -4.51
N ARG A 51 -14.35 -0.09 -3.48
CA ARG A 51 -14.83 -0.72 -2.25
C ARG A 51 -15.60 0.31 -1.43
N VAL A 52 -16.79 -0.04 -0.97
CA VAL A 52 -17.70 0.82 -0.24
C VAL A 52 -18.24 0.11 0.98
N VAL A 53 -18.61 0.89 2.00
CA VAL A 53 -19.53 0.46 3.04
C VAL A 53 -20.87 1.15 2.83
N VAL A 54 -21.95 0.38 2.80
CA VAL A 54 -23.32 0.86 2.60
C VAL A 54 -24.16 0.46 3.81
N ARG A 55 -24.60 1.45 4.58
CA ARG A 55 -25.63 1.28 5.60
C ARG A 55 -26.99 1.34 4.94
N ARG A 56 -27.77 0.27 5.08
CA ARG A 56 -29.09 0.15 4.44
C ARG A 56 -30.18 -0.27 5.42
N VAL A 57 -31.41 0.08 5.09
CA VAL A 57 -32.61 -0.42 5.75
C VAL A 57 -32.84 -1.88 5.39
N VAL A 58 -33.18 -2.70 6.39
CA VAL A 58 -33.69 -4.06 6.20
C VAL A 58 -35.21 -4.00 6.28
N ARG A 59 -35.87 -4.11 5.12
CA ARG A 59 -37.34 -4.00 5.06
C ARG A 59 -38.00 -5.17 5.79
N GLY A 60 -39.05 -4.86 6.54
CA GLY A 60 -39.83 -5.86 7.29
C GLY A 60 -39.26 -6.17 8.68
N GLU A 61 -38.11 -5.60 9.04
CA GLU A 61 -37.50 -5.80 10.35
C GLU A 61 -37.47 -4.50 11.16
N THR A 62 -37.62 -4.63 12.47
CA THR A 62 -37.56 -3.50 13.43
C THR A 62 -36.28 -3.60 14.23
N GLY A 63 -35.52 -2.52 14.27
CA GLY A 63 -34.27 -2.45 15.01
C GLY A 63 -34.50 -2.34 16.53
N PRO A 64 -33.43 -2.46 17.32
CA PRO A 64 -33.50 -2.47 18.79
C PRO A 64 -34.08 -1.20 19.42
N SER A 65 -34.03 -0.08 18.69
CA SER A 65 -34.57 1.22 19.11
C SER A 65 -36.04 1.43 18.73
N GLY A 66 -36.70 0.43 18.14
CA GLY A 66 -38.08 0.55 17.63
C GLY A 66 -38.20 1.25 16.27
N GLY A 67 -37.08 1.67 15.66
CA GLY A 67 -37.01 2.18 14.29
C GLY A 67 -36.77 1.09 13.24
N PRO A 68 -36.60 1.45 11.95
CA PRO A 68 -36.24 0.48 10.91
C PRO A 68 -34.97 -0.27 11.27
N ALA A 69 -34.93 -1.58 11.04
CA ALA A 69 -33.68 -2.33 11.17
C ALA A 69 -32.67 -1.86 10.13
N LEU A 70 -31.41 -1.75 10.53
CA LEU A 70 -30.31 -1.31 9.68
C LEU A 70 -29.21 -2.37 9.65
N THR A 71 -28.57 -2.52 8.49
CA THR A 71 -27.39 -3.37 8.34
C THR A 71 -26.32 -2.66 7.52
N ASP A 72 -25.07 -2.98 7.80
CA ASP A 72 -23.91 -2.46 7.08
C ASP A 72 -23.40 -3.54 6.11
N LEU A 73 -23.37 -3.23 4.82
CA LEU A 73 -22.79 -4.09 3.79
C LEU A 73 -21.46 -3.52 3.31
N LEU A 74 -20.41 -4.30 3.45
CA LEU A 74 -19.07 -3.98 2.97
C LEU A 74 -18.78 -4.78 1.69
N GLY A 75 -18.28 -4.14 0.64
CA GLY A 75 -18.00 -4.81 -0.62
C GLY A 75 -17.61 -3.88 -1.76
N THR A 76 -17.49 -4.40 -2.97
CA THR A 76 -17.22 -3.59 -4.18
C THR A 76 -18.51 -3.17 -4.83
N CYS A 77 -18.70 -1.88 -5.09
CA CYS A 77 -19.83 -1.40 -5.89
C CYS A 77 -19.62 -1.80 -7.35
N VAL A 78 -20.44 -2.71 -7.86
CA VAL A 78 -20.32 -3.23 -9.24
C VAL A 78 -21.22 -2.50 -10.23
N SER A 79 -22.31 -1.90 -9.74
CA SER A 79 -23.15 -1.00 -10.55
C SER A 79 -23.92 0.00 -9.70
N TRP A 80 -24.25 1.12 -10.33
CA TRP A 80 -25.06 2.20 -9.76
C TRP A 80 -25.91 2.82 -10.87
N GLY A 81 -27.23 2.77 -10.73
CA GLY A 81 -28.16 3.23 -11.75
C GLY A 81 -29.57 2.66 -11.57
N ASP A 82 -30.54 3.19 -12.31
CA ASP A 82 -31.93 2.69 -12.34
C ASP A 82 -32.59 2.57 -10.96
N GLY A 83 -32.22 3.43 -10.01
CA GLY A 83 -32.75 3.40 -8.64
C GLY A 83 -32.10 2.34 -7.74
N PHE A 84 -31.00 1.71 -8.16
CA PHE A 84 -30.28 0.71 -7.38
C PHE A 84 -28.77 0.95 -7.31
N CYS A 85 -28.18 0.42 -6.25
CA CYS A 85 -26.75 0.15 -6.09
C CYS A 85 -26.58 -1.37 -5.97
N VAL A 86 -25.62 -1.96 -6.69
CA VAL A 86 -25.27 -3.37 -6.54
C VAL A 86 -23.89 -3.46 -5.93
N VAL A 87 -23.77 -4.21 -4.84
CA VAL A 87 -22.53 -4.40 -4.10
C VAL A 87 -22.21 -5.88 -4.06
N GLU A 88 -21.04 -6.25 -4.55
CA GLU A 88 -20.45 -7.58 -4.38
C GLU A 88 -19.82 -7.67 -2.98
N PRO A 89 -20.34 -8.50 -2.06
CA PRO A 89 -19.87 -8.50 -0.67
C PRO A 89 -18.42 -8.93 -0.49
N ASP A 90 -17.78 -8.34 0.52
CA ASP A 90 -16.56 -8.87 1.11
C ASP A 90 -16.91 -10.03 2.06
N SER A 91 -17.15 -11.22 1.51
CA SER A 91 -17.47 -12.39 2.32
C SER A 91 -16.22 -13.13 2.80
N PRO A 92 -16.04 -13.32 4.11
CA PRO A 92 -14.97 -14.16 4.64
C PRO A 92 -15.16 -15.65 4.30
N ASP A 93 -16.41 -16.09 4.09
CA ASP A 93 -16.77 -17.47 3.78
C ASP A 93 -16.81 -17.75 2.26
N GLY A 94 -16.46 -16.76 1.43
CA GLY A 94 -16.34 -16.88 -0.02
C GLY A 94 -17.64 -16.65 -0.81
N ASP A 95 -18.79 -16.49 -0.16
CA ASP A 95 -20.04 -16.12 -0.84
C ASP A 95 -20.04 -14.65 -1.26
N ARG A 96 -19.73 -14.39 -2.52
CA ARG A 96 -19.69 -13.04 -3.10
C ARG A 96 -20.91 -12.74 -3.95
N THR A 97 -22.04 -13.38 -3.67
CA THR A 97 -23.29 -13.14 -4.43
C THR A 97 -23.64 -11.64 -4.41
N PRO A 98 -23.75 -10.97 -5.57
CA PRO A 98 -24.04 -9.54 -5.62
C PRO A 98 -25.36 -9.19 -4.95
N VAL A 99 -25.31 -8.23 -4.04
CA VAL A 99 -26.46 -7.75 -3.29
C VAL A 99 -26.97 -6.46 -3.92
N ARG A 100 -28.23 -6.48 -4.36
CA ARG A 100 -28.92 -5.33 -4.93
C ARG A 100 -29.62 -4.53 -3.83
N ILE A 101 -29.35 -3.23 -3.76
CA ILE A 101 -29.85 -2.30 -2.74
C ILE A 101 -30.62 -1.18 -3.46
N ALA A 102 -31.87 -0.93 -3.10
CA ALA A 102 -32.60 0.23 -3.61
C ALA A 102 -31.96 1.51 -3.05
N LEU A 103 -31.76 2.53 -3.90
CA LEU A 103 -31.13 3.78 -3.46
C LEU A 103 -31.92 4.47 -2.33
N ALA A 104 -33.25 4.33 -2.35
CA ALA A 104 -34.13 4.83 -1.29
C ALA A 104 -33.95 4.11 0.07
N ASP A 105 -33.34 2.92 0.08
CA ASP A 105 -33.07 2.14 1.29
C ASP A 105 -31.64 2.38 1.81
N ILE A 106 -30.80 3.15 1.10
CA ILE A 106 -29.47 3.53 1.57
C ILE A 106 -29.61 4.69 2.55
N VAL A 107 -29.17 4.47 3.78
CA VAL A 107 -29.17 5.50 4.82
C VAL A 107 -27.88 6.32 4.76
N SER A 108 -26.74 5.66 4.66
CA SER A 108 -25.43 6.31 4.57
C SER A 108 -24.40 5.38 3.97
N GLY A 109 -23.26 5.91 3.56
CA GLY A 109 -22.11 5.08 3.22
C GLY A 109 -20.96 5.92 2.72
N LYS A 110 -19.84 5.28 2.43
CA LYS A 110 -18.62 5.92 1.91
C LYS A 110 -17.73 4.94 1.15
N PRO A 111 -16.90 5.42 0.22
CA PRO A 111 -15.74 4.67 -0.25
C PRO A 111 -14.84 4.30 0.93
N VAL A 112 -14.28 3.11 0.90
CA VAL A 112 -13.29 2.64 1.84
C VAL A 112 -12.05 2.18 1.09
N PRO A 113 -10.85 2.24 1.70
CA PRO A 113 -9.66 1.70 1.08
C PRO A 113 -9.87 0.24 0.64
N PRO A 114 -9.27 -0.17 -0.49
CA PRO A 114 -9.31 -1.57 -0.90
C PRO A 114 -8.81 -2.44 0.25
N ARG A 115 -9.37 -3.65 0.36
CA ARG A 115 -8.91 -4.61 1.36
C ARG A 115 -7.39 -4.75 1.22
N PRO A 116 -6.60 -4.61 2.32
CA PRO A 116 -5.19 -4.93 2.27
C PRO A 116 -5.02 -6.30 1.65
N SER A 117 -4.14 -6.41 0.66
CA SER A 117 -3.84 -7.72 0.06
C SER A 117 -3.53 -8.70 1.18
N VAL A 118 -3.87 -9.98 1.05
CA VAL A 118 -3.42 -11.00 2.01
C VAL A 118 -1.91 -10.91 2.25
N ARG A 119 -1.16 -10.51 1.21
CA ARG A 119 0.28 -10.24 1.21
C ARG A 119 0.71 -9.13 2.16
N GLN A 120 -0.14 -8.12 2.39
CA GLN A 120 0.13 -6.97 3.25
C GLN A 120 -0.18 -7.26 4.73
N ARG A 121 -0.57 -8.50 5.08
CA ARG A 121 -0.84 -8.91 6.47
C ARG A 121 0.33 -9.65 7.13
N VAL A 122 1.38 -9.92 6.37
CA VAL A 122 2.61 -10.53 6.88
C VAL A 122 3.30 -9.55 7.84
N PRO A 123 3.77 -9.97 9.03
CA PRO A 123 4.50 -9.09 9.92
C PRO A 123 5.76 -8.52 9.25
N ALA A 124 6.10 -7.25 9.54
CA ALA A 124 7.29 -6.59 8.99
C ALA A 124 8.56 -7.43 9.19
N ARG A 125 8.72 -8.01 10.39
CA ARG A 125 9.83 -8.89 10.72
C ARG A 125 9.94 -10.09 9.79
N GLU A 126 8.82 -10.78 9.53
CA GLU A 126 8.80 -11.96 8.66
C GLU A 126 9.17 -11.58 7.22
N ALA A 127 8.68 -10.44 6.72
CA ALA A 127 9.05 -9.93 5.39
C ALA A 127 10.55 -9.57 5.31
N GLU A 128 11.10 -8.92 6.33
CA GLU A 128 12.50 -8.49 6.37
C GLU A 128 13.51 -9.64 6.52
N LEU A 129 13.13 -10.73 7.20
CA LEU A 129 13.98 -11.93 7.31
C LEU A 129 14.29 -12.56 5.94
N ARG A 130 13.39 -12.42 4.97
CA ARG A 130 13.58 -12.93 3.59
C ARG A 130 14.71 -12.23 2.85
N VAL A 131 15.09 -11.02 3.27
CA VAL A 131 16.13 -10.21 2.62
C VAL A 131 17.50 -10.88 2.67
N VAL A 132 17.79 -11.68 3.71
CA VAL A 132 19.04 -12.45 3.80
C VAL A 132 19.15 -13.44 2.63
N ARG A 133 18.02 -13.96 2.12
CA ARG A 133 18.02 -14.82 0.93
C ARG A 133 18.50 -14.09 -0.30
N MET A 134 18.49 -12.76 -0.40
CA MET A 134 19.11 -12.06 -1.53
C MET A 134 20.64 -12.12 -1.51
N PHE A 135 21.28 -12.42 -0.37
CA PHE A 135 22.73 -12.35 -0.19
C PHE A 135 23.25 -13.61 0.54
N PRO A 136 23.56 -14.70 -0.18
CA PRO A 136 23.84 -16.01 0.41
C PRO A 136 25.10 -16.04 1.29
N GLY A 137 26.02 -15.10 1.09
CA GLY A 137 27.26 -14.98 1.89
C GLY A 137 27.07 -14.25 3.23
N THR A 138 25.87 -13.78 3.54
CA THR A 138 25.60 -13.02 4.78
C THR A 138 25.76 -13.93 6.00
N GLN A 139 26.64 -13.55 6.91
CA GLN A 139 26.73 -14.16 8.24
C GLN A 139 25.66 -13.56 9.14
N THR A 140 24.99 -14.41 9.92
CA THR A 140 23.90 -13.99 10.80
C THR A 140 24.03 -14.58 12.20
N GLU A 141 23.64 -13.80 13.22
CA GLU A 141 23.59 -14.26 14.61
C GLU A 141 22.32 -13.71 15.30
N PRO A 142 21.50 -14.55 15.96
CA PRO A 142 20.30 -14.08 16.63
C PRO A 142 20.62 -13.31 17.92
N LEU A 143 19.83 -12.27 18.20
CA LEU A 143 19.81 -11.55 19.48
C LEU A 143 18.35 -11.43 19.92
N GLY A 144 17.84 -12.46 20.59
CA GLY A 144 16.39 -12.61 20.79
C GLY A 144 15.67 -12.73 19.45
N GLU A 145 14.68 -11.86 19.21
CA GLU A 145 14.01 -11.74 17.92
C GLU A 145 14.78 -10.87 16.92
N TRP A 146 15.80 -10.13 17.35
CA TRP A 146 16.66 -9.38 16.44
C TRP A 146 17.64 -10.31 15.72
N LEU A 147 18.18 -9.85 14.59
CA LEU A 147 19.14 -10.60 13.80
C LEU A 147 20.34 -9.72 13.45
N LEU A 148 21.51 -10.02 14.01
CA LEU A 148 22.78 -9.41 13.62
C LEU A 148 23.16 -9.95 12.24
N ARG A 149 23.58 -9.08 11.33
CA ARG A 149 23.93 -9.45 9.94
C ARG A 149 25.18 -8.73 9.48
N THR A 150 26.09 -9.45 8.85
CA THR A 150 27.27 -8.87 8.21
C THR A 150 27.58 -9.61 6.92
N ASP A 151 27.98 -8.87 5.89
CA ASP A 151 28.63 -9.44 4.73
C ASP A 151 30.15 -9.44 5.00
N PRO A 152 30.77 -10.62 5.22
CA PRO A 152 32.19 -10.69 5.52
C PRO A 152 33.07 -10.31 4.32
N ALA A 153 32.58 -10.47 3.09
CA ALA A 153 33.34 -10.28 1.86
C ALA A 153 32.46 -9.66 0.75
N PRO A 154 32.03 -8.40 0.91
CA PRO A 154 31.13 -7.76 -0.04
C PRO A 154 31.82 -7.59 -1.39
N VAL A 155 31.14 -7.99 -2.46
CA VAL A 155 31.57 -7.69 -3.83
C VAL A 155 30.98 -6.33 -4.23
N GLY A 156 31.84 -5.31 -4.29
CA GLY A 156 31.43 -3.95 -4.62
C GLY A 156 30.92 -3.17 -3.40
N ARG A 157 29.67 -2.70 -3.46
CA ARG A 157 29.08 -1.87 -2.38
C ARG A 157 28.63 -2.75 -1.21
N LEU A 158 29.05 -2.38 0.00
CA LEU A 158 28.47 -2.94 1.24
C LEU A 158 27.03 -2.43 1.43
N TYR A 159 26.06 -3.35 1.46
CA TYR A 159 24.65 -3.00 1.56
C TYR A 159 24.18 -2.97 3.01
N LYS A 160 23.58 -1.84 3.44
CA LYS A 160 22.99 -1.65 4.79
C LYS A 160 22.09 -2.84 5.21
N ARG A 161 21.19 -3.27 4.32
CA ARG A 161 20.22 -4.37 4.55
C ARG A 161 20.81 -5.74 4.90
N VAL A 162 22.11 -5.95 4.70
CA VAL A 162 22.83 -7.18 5.12
C VAL A 162 24.05 -6.89 5.98
N ASN A 163 24.26 -5.62 6.33
CA ASN A 163 25.31 -5.16 7.22
C ASN A 163 24.72 -4.19 8.27
N SER A 164 23.66 -4.66 8.93
CA SER A 164 22.98 -3.98 10.03
C SER A 164 22.22 -5.02 10.87
N CYS A 165 22.05 -4.73 12.15
CA CYS A 165 21.17 -5.50 13.02
C CYS A 165 19.72 -5.29 12.54
N LEU A 166 19.00 -6.35 12.22
CA LEU A 166 17.56 -6.29 12.01
C LEU A 166 16.88 -6.23 13.38
N ALA A 167 16.59 -5.01 13.84
CA ALA A 167 16.03 -4.72 15.15
C ALA A 167 14.49 -4.65 15.08
N LEU A 168 13.87 -5.75 14.67
CA LEU A 168 12.40 -5.91 14.64
C LEU A 168 11.99 -7.00 15.62
N GLY A 169 11.06 -6.68 16.52
CA GLY A 169 10.65 -7.54 17.64
C GLY A 169 11.45 -7.26 18.91
N SER A 170 11.36 -8.17 19.88
CA SER A 170 12.03 -8.07 21.17
C SER A 170 13.45 -8.67 21.15
N PRO A 171 14.50 -7.97 21.61
CA PRO A 171 15.82 -8.58 21.75
C PRO A 171 15.94 -9.55 22.93
N GLY A 172 14.87 -9.75 23.71
CA GLY A 172 14.85 -10.62 24.89
C GLY A 172 15.59 -10.06 26.12
N MET A 173 16.00 -8.80 26.05
CA MET A 173 16.75 -8.08 27.10
C MET A 173 16.45 -6.57 27.04
N PRO A 174 16.90 -5.77 28.03
CA PRO A 174 16.76 -4.31 27.98
C PRO A 174 17.41 -3.71 26.72
N LEU A 175 16.76 -2.72 26.10
CA LEU A 175 17.24 -2.11 24.85
C LEU A 175 18.65 -1.52 24.96
N ALA A 176 19.03 -0.98 26.12
CA ALA A 176 20.38 -0.47 26.34
C ALA A 176 21.46 -1.58 26.26
N GLU A 177 21.18 -2.74 26.84
CA GLU A 177 22.06 -3.91 26.78
C GLU A 177 22.12 -4.50 25.36
N ALA A 178 20.97 -4.56 24.67
CA ALA A 178 20.91 -4.98 23.27
C ALA A 178 21.73 -4.04 22.36
N ALA A 179 21.60 -2.72 22.53
CA ALA A 179 22.35 -1.73 21.78
C ALA A 179 23.87 -1.82 22.01
N ALA A 180 24.30 -2.11 23.24
CA ALA A 180 25.71 -2.36 23.55
C ALA A 180 26.22 -3.66 22.88
N THR A 181 25.40 -4.71 22.90
CA THR A 181 25.71 -6.00 22.24
C THR A 181 25.88 -5.83 20.73
N VAL A 182 24.98 -5.07 20.08
CA VAL A 182 25.07 -4.73 18.66
C VAL A 182 26.40 -4.05 18.36
N GLN A 183 26.75 -3.00 19.12
CA GLN A 183 28.00 -2.26 18.92
C GLN A 183 29.24 -3.15 19.08
N GLN A 184 29.29 -3.98 20.12
CA GLN A 184 30.41 -4.90 20.36
C GLN A 184 30.55 -5.93 19.24
N TRP A 185 29.44 -6.48 18.74
CA TRP A 185 29.45 -7.50 17.70
C TRP A 185 30.00 -6.99 16.36
N TYR A 186 29.65 -5.75 15.98
CA TYR A 186 30.16 -5.09 14.79
C TYR A 186 31.60 -4.61 14.96
N ALA A 187 31.96 -4.06 16.13
CA ALA A 187 33.33 -3.65 16.44
C ALA A 187 34.31 -4.84 16.36
N ALA A 188 33.92 -6.02 16.85
CA ALA A 188 34.73 -7.24 16.77
C ALA A 188 34.98 -7.73 15.33
N ARG A 189 34.34 -7.11 14.34
CA ARG A 189 34.42 -7.47 12.91
C ARG A 189 34.90 -6.30 12.04
N ASP A 190 35.42 -5.23 12.65
CA ASP A 190 35.82 -4.00 11.96
C ASP A 190 34.70 -3.44 11.07
N ARG A 191 33.49 -3.34 11.65
CA ARG A 191 32.29 -2.83 10.98
C ARG A 191 31.66 -1.71 11.79
N GLU A 192 31.14 -0.72 11.07
CA GLU A 192 30.27 0.29 11.66
C GLU A 192 28.93 -0.34 12.07
N PRO A 193 28.53 -0.23 13.34
CA PRO A 193 27.25 -0.73 13.82
C PRO A 193 26.09 0.08 13.24
N LEU A 194 25.09 -0.63 12.70
CA LEU A 194 23.82 -0.05 12.27
C LEU A 194 22.67 -0.90 12.82
N ALA A 195 21.53 -0.26 13.11
CA ALA A 195 20.28 -0.93 13.46
C ALA A 195 19.19 -0.59 12.43
N GLN A 196 18.61 -1.58 11.77
CA GLN A 196 17.43 -1.44 10.92
C GLN A 196 16.19 -1.64 11.79
N VAL A 197 15.39 -0.59 11.94
CA VAL A 197 14.15 -0.58 12.73
C VAL A 197 12.94 -0.31 11.83
N GLU A 198 11.77 -0.75 12.25
CA GLU A 198 10.51 -0.28 11.66
C GLU A 198 10.25 1.17 12.08
N ALA A 199 9.93 2.04 11.12
CA ALA A 199 9.68 3.44 11.36
C ALA A 199 8.45 3.65 12.26
N GLY A 200 8.59 4.45 13.31
CA GLY A 200 7.56 4.72 14.31
C GLY A 200 7.39 3.62 15.36
N SER A 201 8.27 2.62 15.39
CA SER A 201 8.19 1.53 16.37
C SER A 201 8.70 1.93 17.76
N ASP A 202 8.30 1.17 18.78
CA ASP A 202 8.84 1.29 20.14
C ASP A 202 10.35 1.04 20.19
N VAL A 203 10.85 0.15 19.31
CA VAL A 203 12.29 -0.11 19.18
C VAL A 203 13.03 1.12 18.66
N GLU A 204 12.50 1.80 17.64
CA GLU A 204 13.07 3.06 17.15
C GLU A 204 13.12 4.12 18.27
N SER A 205 11.99 4.32 18.95
CA SER A 205 11.89 5.29 20.05
C SER A 205 12.85 4.96 21.20
N GLY A 206 12.96 3.67 21.55
CA GLY A 206 13.86 3.21 22.59
C GLY A 206 15.34 3.36 22.23
N LEU A 207 15.73 3.09 20.98
CA LEU A 207 17.10 3.35 20.50
C LEU A 207 17.43 4.83 20.43
N HIS A 208 16.48 5.69 20.04
CA HIS A 208 16.63 7.15 20.12
C HIS A 208 16.88 7.62 21.56
N ALA A 209 16.20 7.04 22.54
CA ALA A 209 16.46 7.34 23.96
C ALA A 209 17.87 6.93 24.43
N GLN A 210 18.53 6.01 23.70
CA GLN A 210 19.94 5.63 23.90
C GLN A 210 20.92 6.46 23.05
N GLY A 211 20.46 7.53 22.41
CA GLY A 211 21.29 8.43 21.59
C GLY A 211 21.55 7.96 20.16
N TRP A 212 20.92 6.85 19.72
CA TRP A 212 20.99 6.46 18.31
C TRP A 212 20.25 7.47 17.45
N ARG A 213 20.77 7.73 16.25
CA ARG A 213 20.21 8.71 15.31
C ARG A 213 19.93 8.08 13.97
N VAL A 214 18.95 8.61 13.25
CA VAL A 214 18.67 8.17 11.87
C VAL A 214 19.89 8.48 11.02
N LEU A 215 20.41 7.45 10.35
CA LEU A 215 21.49 7.58 9.39
C LEU A 215 21.02 8.47 8.23
N PRO A 216 21.79 9.48 7.79
CA PRO A 216 21.46 10.26 6.60
C PRO A 216 21.24 9.35 5.38
N HIS A 217 20.17 9.57 4.62
CA HIS A 217 19.77 8.70 3.51
C HIS A 217 19.59 7.22 3.94
N GLY A 218 19.17 7.03 5.19
CA GLY A 218 19.00 5.76 5.88
C GLY A 218 17.56 5.26 5.92
N GLU A 219 16.65 5.77 5.08
CA GLU A 219 15.24 5.38 5.10
C GLU A 219 14.86 4.63 3.82
N ALA A 220 14.16 3.51 3.96
CA ALA A 220 13.72 2.69 2.83
C ALA A 220 12.31 2.15 3.03
N GLU A 221 11.60 1.94 1.93
CA GLU A 221 10.31 1.28 1.88
C GLU A 221 10.51 -0.19 1.45
N LEU A 222 9.97 -1.12 2.22
CA LEU A 222 9.71 -2.47 1.72
C LEU A 222 8.37 -2.43 0.98
N ARG A 223 8.38 -2.80 -0.30
CA ARG A 223 7.19 -2.77 -1.17
C ARG A 223 6.78 -4.17 -1.57
N LEU A 224 5.47 -4.43 -1.55
CA LEU A 224 4.87 -5.71 -1.92
C LEU A 224 3.84 -5.54 -3.04
N GLY A 225 3.77 -6.54 -3.92
CA GLY A 225 2.85 -6.53 -5.05
C GLY A 225 2.48 -7.93 -5.52
N SER A 226 1.38 -8.03 -6.26
CA SER A 226 1.02 -9.27 -6.97
C SER A 226 1.81 -9.35 -8.27
N ILE A 227 2.55 -10.44 -8.48
CA ILE A 227 3.33 -10.63 -9.71
C ILE A 227 2.46 -10.46 -10.97
N SER A 228 1.28 -11.08 -11.01
CA SER A 228 0.38 -10.97 -12.15
C SER A 228 -0.11 -9.54 -12.39
N ARG A 229 -0.36 -8.75 -11.33
CA ARG A 229 -0.75 -7.33 -11.47
C ARG A 229 0.42 -6.50 -11.99
N THR A 230 1.60 -6.70 -11.42
CA THR A 230 2.84 -6.02 -11.82
C THR A 230 3.18 -6.31 -13.28
N LEU A 231 3.11 -7.58 -13.72
CA LEU A 231 3.31 -7.98 -15.11
C LEU A 231 2.30 -7.32 -16.06
N ARG A 232 1.01 -7.26 -15.70
CA ARG A 232 0.01 -6.55 -16.51
C ARG A 232 0.34 -5.06 -16.62
N GLY A 233 0.75 -4.41 -15.52
CA GLY A 233 1.17 -3.00 -15.52
C GLY A 233 2.41 -2.74 -16.37
N LEU A 234 3.37 -3.68 -16.40
CA LEU A 234 4.54 -3.60 -17.27
C LEU A 234 4.18 -3.77 -18.74
N ARG A 235 3.34 -4.76 -19.08
CA ARG A 235 2.89 -5.03 -20.46
C ARG A 235 2.07 -3.89 -21.04
N ALA A 236 1.16 -3.30 -20.25
CA ALA A 236 0.38 -2.13 -20.66
C ALA A 236 1.30 -0.96 -21.06
N ARG A 237 2.33 -0.68 -20.26
CA ARG A 237 3.31 0.37 -20.53
C ARG A 237 4.27 0.07 -21.68
N ALA A 238 4.55 -1.21 -21.94
CA ALA A 238 5.37 -1.62 -23.09
C ALA A 238 4.62 -1.44 -24.43
N ALA A 239 3.29 -1.49 -24.40
CA ALA A 239 2.43 -1.26 -25.57
C ALA A 239 2.22 0.23 -25.90
N GLU A 240 2.61 1.16 -25.01
CA GLU A 240 2.53 2.59 -25.27
C GLU A 240 3.54 3.01 -26.35
N PRO A 241 3.13 3.79 -27.38
CA PRO A 241 4.04 4.23 -28.44
C PRO A 241 5.19 5.08 -27.87
N HIS A 242 6.43 4.60 -27.98
CA HIS A 242 7.61 5.35 -27.56
C HIS A 242 8.24 6.07 -28.78
N PRO A 243 8.56 7.38 -28.72
CA PRO A 243 9.03 8.15 -29.87
C PRO A 243 10.34 7.65 -30.50
N SER A 244 11.16 6.90 -29.75
CA SER A 244 12.37 6.23 -30.25
C SER A 244 12.03 4.78 -30.62
N ALA A 245 11.57 4.58 -31.86
CA ALA A 245 11.11 3.29 -32.41
C ALA A 245 12.23 2.26 -32.69
N GLU A 246 13.35 2.30 -31.95
CA GLU A 246 14.27 1.18 -31.94
C GLU A 246 13.74 0.13 -30.95
N PRO A 247 13.64 -1.15 -31.34
CA PRO A 247 13.23 -2.20 -30.41
C PRO A 247 14.20 -2.20 -29.23
N ALA A 248 13.66 -2.07 -28.01
CA ALA A 248 14.48 -2.10 -26.82
C ALA A 248 15.27 -3.42 -26.78
N PRO A 249 16.60 -3.38 -26.53
CA PRO A 249 17.40 -4.59 -26.48
C PRO A 249 16.82 -5.59 -25.49
N ARG A 250 16.71 -6.85 -25.91
CA ARG A 250 16.02 -7.90 -25.16
C ARG A 250 16.77 -8.22 -23.87
N ALA A 251 16.04 -8.22 -22.77
CA ALA A 251 16.55 -8.74 -21.50
C ALA A 251 16.68 -10.26 -21.58
N VAL A 252 17.82 -10.80 -21.13
CA VAL A 252 18.16 -12.22 -21.19
C VAL A 252 18.56 -12.71 -19.80
N VAL A 253 18.22 -13.96 -19.50
CA VAL A 253 18.68 -14.64 -18.29
C VAL A 253 20.16 -14.97 -18.44
N ALA A 254 20.96 -14.53 -17.48
CA ALA A 254 22.37 -14.86 -17.36
C ALA A 254 22.57 -15.92 -16.27
N PRO A 255 23.66 -16.72 -16.35
CA PRO A 255 23.97 -17.70 -15.31
C PRO A 255 24.16 -17.01 -13.95
N GLU A 256 23.50 -17.55 -12.92
CA GLU A 256 23.72 -17.20 -11.52
C GLU A 256 23.82 -18.49 -10.71
N SER A 257 24.63 -18.48 -9.64
CA SER A 257 24.77 -19.64 -8.76
C SER A 257 23.49 -19.84 -7.94
N GLY A 258 22.93 -21.05 -7.96
CA GLY A 258 21.77 -21.46 -7.18
C GLY A 258 20.47 -21.41 -7.97
N GLU A 259 19.66 -22.48 -7.87
CA GLU A 259 18.44 -22.68 -8.67
C GLU A 259 17.33 -21.68 -8.36
N GLU A 260 17.36 -21.09 -7.16
CA GLU A 260 16.39 -20.11 -6.68
C GLU A 260 16.78 -18.66 -7.02
N ARG A 261 17.86 -18.44 -7.76
CA ARG A 261 18.36 -17.10 -8.09
C ARG A 261 18.45 -16.90 -9.59
N VAL A 262 18.27 -15.66 -10.02
CA VAL A 262 18.42 -15.31 -11.43
C VAL A 262 18.98 -13.90 -11.61
N LEU A 263 19.96 -13.80 -12.50
CA LEU A 263 20.44 -12.54 -13.04
C LEU A 263 19.79 -12.34 -14.41
N VAL A 264 19.21 -11.16 -14.62
CA VAL A 264 18.72 -10.73 -15.93
C VAL A 264 19.53 -9.52 -16.37
N VAL A 265 20.02 -9.55 -17.61
CA VAL A 265 20.80 -8.49 -18.22
C VAL A 265 20.19 -8.05 -19.54
N VAL A 266 20.31 -6.78 -19.85
CA VAL A 266 20.16 -6.24 -21.20
C VAL A 266 21.58 -6.06 -21.76
N PRO A 267 22.01 -6.88 -22.73
CA PRO A 267 23.39 -6.83 -23.23
C PRO A 267 23.76 -5.47 -23.83
N GLY A 268 25.01 -5.06 -23.62
CA GLY A 268 25.63 -3.92 -24.29
C GLY A 268 27.05 -4.27 -24.76
N PHE A 269 27.70 -3.35 -25.48
CA PHE A 269 29.09 -3.54 -25.89
C PHE A 269 30.03 -3.38 -24.68
N GLY A 270 30.60 -4.48 -24.19
CA GLY A 270 31.56 -4.51 -23.08
C GLY A 270 30.93 -4.56 -21.69
N GLU A 271 29.81 -3.87 -21.47
CA GLU A 271 29.05 -3.89 -20.21
C GLU A 271 27.52 -3.92 -20.46
N PRO A 272 26.73 -4.47 -19.52
CA PRO A 272 25.27 -4.46 -19.63
C PRO A 272 24.68 -3.04 -19.68
N LEU A 273 23.68 -2.82 -20.54
CA LEU A 273 22.91 -1.56 -20.57
C LEU A 273 21.96 -1.45 -19.37
N ALA A 274 21.48 -2.59 -18.88
CA ALA A 274 20.69 -2.72 -17.68
C ALA A 274 20.85 -4.13 -17.11
N GLU A 275 20.62 -4.27 -15.82
CA GLU A 275 20.63 -5.57 -15.14
C GLU A 275 19.77 -5.53 -13.89
N GLY A 276 19.41 -6.70 -13.39
CA GLY A 276 18.67 -6.87 -12.15
C GLY A 276 18.68 -8.32 -11.72
N ARG A 277 18.51 -8.55 -10.43
CA ARG A 277 18.54 -9.88 -9.83
C ARG A 277 17.21 -10.20 -9.17
N ALA A 278 16.90 -11.49 -9.09
CA ALA A 278 15.82 -11.96 -8.25
C ALA A 278 16.19 -13.21 -7.47
N VAL A 279 15.55 -13.38 -6.31
CA VAL A 279 15.57 -14.61 -5.52
C VAL A 279 14.14 -15.10 -5.28
N LEU A 280 13.92 -16.40 -5.45
CA LEU A 280 12.68 -17.09 -5.11
C LEU A 280 12.75 -17.59 -3.66
N ASP A 281 11.70 -17.33 -2.88
CA ASP A 281 11.56 -17.80 -1.50
C ASP A 281 10.10 -18.19 -1.22
N GLY A 282 9.77 -19.47 -1.46
CA GLY A 282 8.38 -19.93 -1.47
C GLY A 282 7.59 -19.28 -2.61
N ASP A 283 6.42 -18.71 -2.32
CA ASP A 283 5.60 -17.98 -3.30
C ASP A 283 6.00 -16.50 -3.46
N TRP A 284 7.17 -16.11 -2.94
CA TRP A 284 7.68 -14.75 -3.03
C TRP A 284 8.86 -14.66 -4.00
N LEU A 285 8.94 -13.55 -4.75
CA LEU A 285 10.06 -13.19 -5.61
C LEU A 285 10.66 -11.84 -5.21
N GLY A 286 11.93 -11.86 -4.80
CA GLY A 286 12.63 -10.71 -4.25
C GLY A 286 13.49 -10.05 -5.31
N LEU A 287 13.10 -8.86 -5.75
CA LEU A 287 13.82 -8.10 -6.78
C LEU A 287 14.87 -7.21 -6.12
N HIS A 288 16.12 -7.28 -6.58
CA HIS A 288 17.19 -6.42 -6.08
C HIS A 288 18.24 -6.11 -7.16
N ASP A 289 19.14 -5.17 -6.83
CA ASP A 289 20.27 -4.77 -7.69
C ASP A 289 19.85 -4.33 -9.10
N LEU A 290 18.67 -3.71 -9.24
CA LEU A 290 18.17 -3.20 -10.50
C LEU A 290 18.95 -1.93 -10.90
N ARG A 291 19.72 -2.02 -11.99
CA ARG A 291 20.58 -0.95 -12.49
C ARG A 291 20.35 -0.71 -13.97
N VAL A 292 20.45 0.55 -14.38
CA VAL A 292 20.44 0.97 -15.79
C VAL A 292 21.60 1.93 -15.99
N ARG A 293 22.38 1.71 -17.04
CA ARG A 293 23.49 2.56 -17.44
C ARG A 293 23.00 4.00 -17.60
N ILE A 294 23.76 4.97 -17.09
CA ILE A 294 23.31 6.36 -16.91
C ILE A 294 22.82 7.01 -18.21
N ASP A 295 23.54 6.78 -19.31
CA ASP A 295 23.28 7.24 -20.66
C ASP A 295 22.15 6.48 -21.38
N GLN A 296 21.66 5.39 -20.78
CA GLN A 296 20.59 4.53 -21.30
C GLN A 296 19.29 4.62 -20.49
N ARG A 297 19.24 5.52 -19.51
CA ARG A 297 18.05 5.74 -18.68
C ARG A 297 16.87 6.26 -19.50
N ARG A 298 15.68 6.11 -18.94
CA ARG A 298 14.40 6.53 -19.54
C ARG A 298 14.03 5.86 -20.87
N ARG A 299 14.79 4.84 -21.31
CA ARG A 299 14.49 3.99 -22.47
C ARG A 299 13.67 2.73 -22.16
N GLY A 300 13.15 2.61 -20.94
CA GLY A 300 12.36 1.44 -20.51
C GLY A 300 13.15 0.17 -20.17
N LEU A 301 14.49 0.20 -20.16
CA LEU A 301 15.32 -0.99 -19.90
C LEU A 301 15.07 -1.63 -18.53
N ALA A 302 14.90 -0.83 -17.47
CA ALA A 302 14.53 -1.34 -16.15
C ALA A 302 13.21 -2.13 -16.17
N ARG A 303 12.22 -1.66 -16.95
CA ARG A 303 10.93 -2.35 -17.09
C ARG A 303 11.08 -3.68 -17.82
N ALA A 304 11.94 -3.73 -18.84
CA ALA A 304 12.25 -4.97 -19.56
C ALA A 304 12.91 -6.01 -18.63
N VAL A 305 13.92 -5.60 -17.86
CA VAL A 305 14.56 -6.47 -16.87
C VAL A 305 13.54 -6.97 -15.83
N MET A 306 12.74 -6.07 -15.24
CA MET A 306 11.71 -6.46 -14.27
C MET A 306 10.69 -7.42 -14.85
N ALA A 307 10.24 -7.22 -16.10
CA ALA A 307 9.28 -8.13 -16.75
C ALA A 307 9.86 -9.54 -16.85
N THR A 308 11.11 -9.68 -17.30
CA THR A 308 11.78 -10.99 -17.40
C THR A 308 12.00 -11.64 -16.04
N LEU A 309 12.39 -10.88 -15.00
CA LEU A 309 12.51 -11.40 -13.64
C LEU A 309 11.17 -11.92 -13.09
N LEU A 310 10.11 -11.14 -13.30
CA LEU A 310 8.76 -11.50 -12.83
C LEU A 310 8.18 -12.70 -13.60
N ASP A 311 8.39 -12.79 -14.91
CA ASP A 311 7.99 -13.96 -15.71
C ASP A 311 8.76 -15.21 -15.22
N TRP A 312 10.07 -15.12 -14.98
CA TRP A 312 10.87 -16.22 -14.43
C TRP A 312 10.35 -16.74 -13.08
N GLY A 313 9.98 -15.82 -12.19
CA GLY A 313 9.41 -16.17 -10.88
C GLY A 313 7.99 -16.73 -10.99
N ALA A 314 7.16 -16.18 -11.88
CA ALA A 314 5.81 -16.66 -12.12
C ALA A 314 5.79 -18.11 -12.63
N GLU A 315 6.70 -18.46 -13.55
CA GLU A 315 6.90 -19.83 -14.05
C GLU A 315 7.27 -20.83 -12.94
N ARG A 316 7.80 -20.33 -11.82
CA ARG A 316 8.21 -21.11 -10.65
C ARG A 316 7.23 -21.02 -9.48
N GLY A 317 6.02 -20.50 -9.71
CA GLY A 317 4.95 -20.46 -8.72
C GLY A 317 5.00 -19.26 -7.78
N ALA A 318 5.86 -18.26 -8.03
CA ALA A 318 5.82 -17.03 -7.25
C ALA A 318 4.50 -16.26 -7.52
N LEU A 319 3.89 -15.76 -6.44
CA LEU A 319 2.66 -15.00 -6.44
C LEU A 319 2.85 -13.56 -5.93
N THR A 320 3.91 -13.32 -5.17
CA THR A 320 4.20 -12.06 -4.48
C THR A 320 5.56 -11.53 -4.91
N ALA A 321 5.64 -10.29 -5.38
CA ALA A 321 6.91 -9.61 -5.59
C ALA A 321 7.22 -8.72 -4.39
N TRP A 322 8.48 -8.71 -3.96
CA TRP A 322 8.97 -7.75 -2.97
C TRP A 322 10.26 -7.06 -3.41
N LEU A 323 10.47 -5.83 -2.95
CA LEU A 323 11.71 -5.09 -3.13
C LEU A 323 11.89 -4.04 -2.03
N HIS A 324 13.13 -3.59 -1.86
CA HIS A 324 13.45 -2.38 -1.11
C HIS A 324 13.71 -1.21 -2.05
N VAL A 325 13.21 -0.04 -1.68
CA VAL A 325 13.55 1.22 -2.33
C VAL A 325 13.86 2.28 -1.29
N GLU A 326 15.04 2.90 -1.37
CA GLU A 326 15.39 4.05 -0.52
C GLU A 326 14.41 5.19 -0.78
N THR A 327 13.96 5.92 0.24
CA THR A 327 12.92 6.96 0.09
C THR A 327 13.38 8.15 -0.75
N ASP A 328 14.70 8.38 -0.81
CA ASP A 328 15.36 9.36 -1.67
C ASP A 328 15.36 8.98 -3.16
N ASN A 329 14.98 7.74 -3.51
CA ASN A 329 14.83 7.33 -4.90
C ASN A 329 13.48 7.81 -5.46
N VAL A 330 13.33 9.13 -5.56
CA VAL A 330 12.12 9.82 -6.02
C VAL A 330 11.68 9.41 -7.42
N ALA A 331 12.60 8.90 -8.25
CA ALA A 331 12.29 8.45 -9.60
C ALA A 331 11.68 7.03 -9.64
N ALA A 332 12.07 6.15 -8.72
CA ALA A 332 11.62 4.75 -8.72
C ALA A 332 10.30 4.54 -7.98
N ARG A 333 10.02 5.33 -6.94
CA ARG A 333 8.81 5.19 -6.11
C ARG A 333 7.51 5.30 -6.93
N PRO A 334 7.30 6.34 -7.76
CA PRO A 334 6.09 6.43 -8.59
C PRO A 334 5.97 5.27 -9.57
N LEU A 335 7.09 4.81 -10.14
CA LEU A 335 7.11 3.64 -11.03
C LEU A 335 6.59 2.38 -10.32
N TYR A 336 6.99 2.16 -9.07
CA TYR A 336 6.54 1.00 -8.31
C TYR A 336 5.07 1.11 -7.90
N ASP A 337 4.60 2.29 -7.50
CA ASP A 337 3.18 2.55 -7.21
C ASP A 337 2.31 2.21 -8.42
N ASP A 338 2.72 2.71 -9.58
CA ASP A 338 2.12 2.51 -10.89
C ASP A 338 2.07 1.05 -11.37
N LEU A 339 2.99 0.23 -10.87
CA LEU A 339 3.05 -1.21 -11.13
C LEU A 339 2.30 -2.03 -10.07
N GLY A 340 1.71 -1.37 -9.06
CA GLY A 340 0.97 -2.03 -7.98
C GLY A 340 1.86 -2.67 -6.91
N LEU A 341 3.12 -2.22 -6.80
CA LEU A 341 4.04 -2.51 -5.71
C LEU A 341 3.87 -1.44 -4.62
N GLY A 342 2.92 -1.67 -3.73
CA GLY A 342 2.57 -0.75 -2.66
C GLY A 342 3.51 -0.88 -1.46
N VAL A 343 3.69 0.21 -0.72
CA VAL A 343 4.43 0.25 0.54
C VAL A 343 3.79 -0.70 1.55
N HIS A 344 4.58 -1.61 2.12
CA HIS A 344 4.18 -2.49 3.20
C HIS A 344 4.54 -1.89 4.56
N HIS A 345 5.80 -1.47 4.71
CA HIS A 345 6.27 -0.69 5.85
C HIS A 345 7.52 0.11 5.45
N VAL A 346 7.89 1.06 6.29
CA VAL A 346 9.11 1.86 6.18
C VAL A 346 10.09 1.37 7.24
N VAL A 347 11.36 1.25 6.85
CA VAL A 347 12.46 0.97 7.77
C VAL A 347 13.42 2.15 7.82
N ARG A 348 14.02 2.37 8.99
CA ARG A 348 15.12 3.32 9.16
C ARG A 348 16.36 2.59 9.63
N TYR A 349 17.50 2.97 9.07
CA TYR A 349 18.80 2.62 9.57
C TYR A 349 19.21 3.68 10.59
N LEU A 350 19.47 3.25 11.82
CA LEU A 350 20.00 4.06 12.89
C LEU A 350 21.50 3.77 13.05
N GLU A 351 22.27 4.80 13.36
CA GLU A 351 23.67 4.72 13.78
C GLU A 351 23.78 5.13 15.26
N PRO A 352 24.73 4.54 16.02
CA PRO A 352 24.90 4.89 17.42
C PRO A 352 25.43 6.33 17.60
N PRO A 353 25.41 6.85 18.84
CA PRO A 353 26.14 8.08 19.15
C PRO A 353 27.63 7.93 18.84
N ALA A 354 28.25 9.05 18.46
CA ALA A 354 29.66 9.14 18.08
C ALA A 354 30.62 8.90 19.26
#